data_AF-A0A7Y5XYZ1-F1
#
_entry.id   AF-A0A7Y5XYZ1-F1
#
_cell.length_a   1.000
_cell.length_b   1.000
_cell.length_c   1.000
_cell.angle_alpha   90.00
_cell.angle_beta   90.00
_cell.angle_gamma   90.00
#
_symmetry.space_group_name_H-M   'P 1'
#
loop_
_entity.id
_entity.type
_entity.pdbx_description
1 polymer ?
#
loop_
_entity_poly.entity_id
_entity_poly.type
_entity_poly.pdbx_seq_one_letter_code
_entity_poly.pdbx_strand_id
1 'polypeptide(L)' 'MAPQRRTALVSICAAAVLVALKLGTGLASGSLGLVSEALHSGTDLVAALLTFF' A
#
# COMPACT_ATOMS: atom_id res chain seq x y z
N MET A 1 -0.58 22.08 14.25
CA MET A 1 -0.13 20.90 13.49
C MET A 1 -1.31 20.42 12.65
N ALA A 2 -1.21 20.52 11.32
CA ALA A 2 -2.35 20.33 10.41
C ALA A 2 -2.91 18.88 10.48
N PRO A 3 -4.20 18.68 10.80
CA PRO A 3 -4.78 17.34 10.97
C PRO A 3 -4.65 16.44 9.73
N GLN A 4 -4.56 17.03 8.53
CA GLN A 4 -4.40 16.31 7.28
C GLN A 4 -3.11 15.48 7.23
N ARG A 5 -2.01 15.97 7.83
CA ARG A 5 -0.71 15.28 7.82
C ARG A 5 -0.74 13.99 8.63
N ARG A 6 -1.51 13.98 9.73
CA ARG A 6 -1.68 12.80 10.58
C ARG A 6 -2.54 11.74 9.89
N THR A 7 -3.61 12.16 9.21
CA THR A 7 -4.46 11.27 8.41
C THR A 7 -3.70 10.65 7.23
N ALA A 8 -2.86 11.44 6.54
CA ALA A 8 -2.05 10.94 5.44
C ALA A 8 -1.05 9.86 5.90
N LEU A 9 -0.37 10.06 7.04
CA LEU A 9 0.51 9.03 7.61
C LEU A 9 -0.22 7.74 7.95
N VAL A 10 -1.40 7.84 8.56
CA VAL A 10 -2.22 6.66 8.87
C VAL A 10 -2.64 5.93 7.59
N SER A 11 -3.01 6.68 6.54
CA SER A 11 -3.39 6.12 5.24
C SER A 11 -2.21 5.39 4.58
N ILE A 12 -1.03 6.00 4.56
CA ILE A 12 0.21 5.40 4.03
C ILE A 12 0.53 4.09 4.77
N CYS A 13 0.46 4.09 6.11
CA CYS A 13 0.66 2.88 6.90
C CYS A 13 -0.39 1.80 6.59
N ALA A 14 -1.67 2.17 6.49
CA ALA A 14 -2.74 1.22 6.17
C ALA A 14 -2.55 0.61 4.76
N ALA A 15 -2.20 1.43 3.77
CA ALA A 15 -1.92 0.98 2.42
C ALA A 15 -0.68 0.07 2.36
N ALA A 16 0.38 0.37 3.12
CA ALA A 16 1.54 -0.51 3.25
C ALA A 16 1.18 -1.89 3.81
N VAL A 17 0.36 -1.94 4.87
CA VAL A 17 -0.12 -3.20 5.45
C VAL A 17 -0.96 -3.98 4.44
N LEU A 18 -1.87 -3.32 3.73
CA LEU A 18 -2.70 -3.95 2.70
C LEU A 18 -1.88 -4.55 1.56
N VAL A 19 -0.86 -3.82 1.07
CA VAL A 19 0.05 -4.32 0.03
C VAL A 19 0.80 -5.56 0.52
N ALA A 20 1.33 -5.54 1.75
CA ALA A 20 2.02 -6.68 2.33
C ALA A 20 1.12 -7.91 2.46
N LEU A 21 -0.13 -7.72 2.88
CA LEU A 21 -1.13 -8.80 2.95
C LEU A 21 -1.45 -9.37 1.57
N LYS A 22 -1.73 -8.52 0.57
CA LYS A 22 -2.01 -8.96 -0.80
C LYS A 22 -0.83 -9.71 -1.41
N LEU A 23 0.39 -9.22 -1.19
CA LEU A 23 1.59 -9.88 -1.70
C LEU A 23 1.82 -11.22 -1.00
N GLY A 24 1.74 -11.26 0.34
CA GLY A 24 1.91 -12.48 1.12
C GLY A 24 0.85 -13.54 0.80
N THR A 25 -0.42 -13.16 0.72
CA THR A 25 -1.51 -14.05 0.33
C THR A 25 -1.46 -14.45 -1.14
N GLY A 26 -1.06 -13.55 -2.03
CA GLY A 26 -0.86 -13.82 -3.45
C GLY A 26 0.26 -14.83 -3.68
N LEU A 27 1.37 -14.70 -2.96
CA LEU A 27 2.48 -15.66 -2.98
C LEU A 27 2.07 -17.00 -2.35
N ALA A 28 1.42 -17.00 -1.19
CA ALA A 28 0.99 -18.22 -0.50
C ALA A 28 -0.06 -19.01 -1.29
N SER A 29 -0.96 -18.32 -2.00
CA SER A 29 -2.02 -18.92 -2.83
C SER A 29 -1.55 -19.24 -4.26
N GLY A 30 -0.37 -18.75 -4.67
CA GLY A 30 0.12 -18.86 -6.05
C GLY A 30 -0.68 -18.03 -7.06
N SER A 31 -1.42 -17.01 -6.60
CA SER A 31 -2.30 -16.20 -7.44
C SER A 31 -1.56 -15.02 -8.05
N LEU A 32 -1.24 -15.13 -9.35
CA LEU A 32 -0.64 -14.04 -10.12
C LEU A 32 -1.55 -12.79 -10.17
N GLY A 33 -2.87 -12.96 -10.06
CA GLY A 33 -3.82 -11.84 -10.00
C GLY A 33 -3.65 -11.01 -8.72
N LEU A 34 -3.56 -11.66 -7.56
CA LEU A 34 -3.33 -10.97 -6.28
C LEU A 34 -1.94 -10.33 -6.22
N VAL A 35 -0.92 -10.97 -6.81
CA VAL A 35 0.43 -10.39 -6.91
C VAL A 35 0.42 -9.14 -7.80
N SER A 36 -0.26 -9.20 -8.95
CA SER A 36 -0.41 -8.03 -9.84
C SER A 36 -1.13 -6.88 -9.14
N GLU A 37 -2.17 -7.18 -8.37
CA GLU A 37 -2.93 -6.17 -7.64
C GLU A 37 -2.16 -5.60 -6.44
N ALA A 38 -1.32 -6.40 -5.80
CA ALA A 38 -0.38 -5.94 -4.78
C ALA A 38 0.67 -4.99 -5.37
N LEU A 39 1.20 -5.31 -6.56
CA LEU A 39 2.14 -4.45 -7.27
C LEU A 39 1.50 -3.12 -7.66
N HIS A 40 0.31 -3.14 -8.26
CA HIS A 40 -0.41 -1.93 -8.64
C HIS A 40 -0.66 -1.02 -7.44
N SER A 41 -1.24 -1.58 -6.37
CA SER A 41 -1.46 -0.86 -5.10
C SER A 41 -0.16 -0.42 -4.41
N GLY A 42 0.96 -1.12 -4.63
CA GLY A 42 2.28 -0.76 -4.13
C GLY A 42 2.86 0.46 -4.83
N THR A 43 2.70 0.59 -6.14
CA THR A 43 3.06 1.80 -6.89
C THR A 43 2.27 3.03 -6.42
N ASP A 44 0.99 2.86 -6.12
CA ASP A 44 0.14 3.93 -5.59
C ASP A 44 0.61 4.41 -4.21
N LEU A 45 1.00 3.46 -3.34
CA LEU A 45 1.62 3.76 -2.05
C LEU A 45 2.92 4.57 -2.20
N VAL A 46 3.78 4.23 -3.16
CA VAL A 46 5.00 4.99 -3.44
C VAL A 46 4.67 6.42 -3.90
N ALA A 47 3.68 6.59 -4.76
CA ALA A 47 3.24 7.92 -5.20
C ALA A 47 2.67 8.77 -4.03
N ALA A 48 1.90 8.15 -3.14
CA ALA A 48 1.40 8.79 -1.93
C ALA A 48 2.53 9.21 -0.99
N LEU A 49 3.58 8.39 -0.84
CA LEU A 49 4.79 8.71 -0.08
C LEU A 49 5.52 9.91 -0.69
N LEU A 50 5.74 9.92 -2.01
CA LEU A 50 6.38 11.04 -2.71
C LEU A 50 5.59 12.35 -2.59
N THR A 51 4.26 12.27 -2.54
CA THR A 51 3.37 13.44 -2.36
C THR A 51 3.36 13.95 -0.92
N PHE A 52 3.66 13.09 0.04
CA PHE A 52 3.64 13.42 1.46
C PHE A 52 4.91 14.16 1.92
N PHE A 53 6.03 13.97 1.23
CA PHE A 53 7.31 14.65 1.47
C PHE A 53 7.40 15.97 0.72
#